data_AF-A0A4W5JYY4-F1
#
_entry.id   AF-A0A4W5JYY4-F1
#
_cell.length_a   1.000
_cell.length_b   1.000
_cell.length_c   1.000
_cell.angle_alpha   90.00
_cell.angle_beta   90.00
_cell.angle_gamma   90.00
#
_symmetry.space_group_name_H-M   'P 1'
#
loop_
_entity.id
_entity.type
_entity.pdbx_description
1 polymer ?
#
loop_
_entity_poly.entity_id
_entity_poly.type
_entity_poly.pdbx_seq_one_letter_code
_entity_poly.pdbx_strand_id
1 'polypeptide(L)'
;MEKYVWKWKQFMRSRSEGLFPRLLKLGHNNWLRQVLFTPATQAARQAACTIVEALTSIPSRKQQVLDLLTSYLDELSIAGECAAEYLALYQKLIKPPQWKVYLAARGVLPYIGNLITKEIANLLALEEATLSTDLQQGYALKSLTGLLSSFVEVESIKRHFKSRLVGTVLNGYLCLRKLVVQRTKLIDETQDMLLEMLEDMTTGIKLVNI
;
A
#
# COMPACT_ATOMS: atom_id res chain seq x y z
N MET A 1 15.86 -10.65 24.34
CA MET A 1 14.69 -10.37 23.45
C MET A 1 15.09 -9.92 22.04
N GLU A 2 16.35 -9.64 21.74
CA GLU A 2 16.76 -9.13 20.41
C GLU A 2 16.89 -10.21 19.31
N LYS A 3 17.22 -11.45 19.67
CA LYS A 3 17.43 -12.55 18.69
C LYS A 3 16.20 -12.91 17.83
N TYR A 4 14.99 -12.61 18.28
CA TYR A 4 13.76 -12.92 17.53
C TYR A 4 13.40 -11.84 16.51
N VAL A 5 13.74 -10.58 16.77
CA VAL A 5 13.46 -9.45 15.87
C VAL A 5 14.30 -9.54 14.60
N TRP A 6 15.56 -9.96 14.71
CA TRP A 6 16.46 -10.13 13.56
C TRP A 6 16.05 -11.29 12.65
N LYS A 7 15.63 -12.43 13.23
CA LYS A 7 15.05 -13.54 12.46
C LYS A 7 13.76 -13.10 11.75
N TRP A 8 12.92 -12.29 12.39
CA TRP A 8 11.69 -11.77 11.76
C TRP A 8 11.98 -10.78 10.62
N LYS A 9 12.95 -9.87 10.80
CA LYS A 9 13.44 -8.96 9.73
C LYS A 9 14.03 -9.73 8.55
N GLN A 10 14.80 -10.78 8.80
CA GLN A 10 15.39 -11.62 7.75
C GLN A 10 14.33 -12.48 7.04
N PHE A 11 13.34 -13.00 7.78
CA PHE A 11 12.20 -13.74 7.24
C PHE A 11 11.28 -12.84 6.38
N MET A 12 11.10 -11.57 6.77
CA MET A 12 10.36 -10.57 6.00
C MET A 12 11.09 -10.16 4.70
N ARG A 13 12.42 -10.02 4.74
CA ARG A 13 13.25 -9.74 3.54
C ARG A 13 13.28 -10.91 2.56
N SER A 14 13.39 -12.15 3.07
CA SER A 14 13.39 -13.35 2.22
C SER A 14 12.04 -13.60 1.52
N ARG A 15 10.93 -13.10 2.08
CA ARG A 15 9.60 -13.25 1.48
C ARG A 15 9.29 -12.20 0.40
N SER A 16 9.91 -11.01 0.42
CA SER A 16 9.74 -10.04 -0.67
C SER A 16 10.36 -10.53 -1.98
N GLU A 17 11.45 -11.30 -1.91
CA GLU A 17 12.10 -11.88 -3.09
C GLU A 17 11.35 -13.09 -3.68
N GLY A 18 10.47 -13.75 -2.91
CA GLY A 18 9.77 -14.99 -3.31
C GLY A 18 8.28 -14.87 -3.66
N LEU A 19 7.64 -13.71 -3.48
CA LEU A 19 6.18 -13.57 -3.67
C LEU A 19 5.75 -13.52 -5.14
N PHE A 20 6.66 -13.20 -6.08
CA PHE A 20 6.33 -13.00 -7.50
C PHE A 20 7.15 -13.89 -8.45
N PRO A 21 6.76 -15.16 -8.66
CA PRO A 21 7.43 -16.03 -9.61
C PRO A 21 7.18 -15.49 -11.02
N ARG A 22 8.25 -15.03 -11.68
CA ARG A 22 8.28 -14.56 -13.07
C ARG A 22 7.48 -13.28 -13.31
N LEU A 23 7.97 -12.18 -12.72
CA LEU A 23 7.78 -10.84 -13.30
C LEU A 23 8.02 -10.93 -14.81
N LEU A 24 7.19 -10.24 -15.60
CA LEU A 24 7.52 -9.92 -16.99
C LEU A 24 9.00 -9.57 -17.05
N LYS A 25 9.79 -10.36 -17.80
CA LYS A 25 11.17 -10.01 -18.14
C LYS A 25 11.16 -8.82 -19.10
N LEU A 26 10.56 -7.70 -18.69
CA LEU A 26 10.84 -6.37 -19.23
C LEU A 26 12.27 -6.09 -18.77
N GLY A 27 13.20 -6.55 -19.60
CA GLY A 27 14.56 -6.88 -19.20
C GLY A 27 15.38 -5.70 -18.70
N HIS A 28 16.27 -6.01 -17.75
CA HIS A 28 17.53 -5.33 -17.39
C HIS A 28 17.56 -3.80 -17.21
N ASN A 29 16.47 -3.09 -17.44
CA ASN A 29 16.34 -1.64 -17.29
C ASN A 29 15.00 -1.37 -16.64
N ASN A 30 15.00 -0.97 -15.37
CA ASN A 30 13.83 -0.48 -14.63
C ASN A 30 13.33 0.88 -15.18
N TRP A 31 13.42 1.11 -16.49
CA TRP A 31 13.05 2.35 -17.16
C TRP A 31 11.59 2.69 -16.86
N LEU A 32 10.68 1.69 -16.85
CA LEU A 32 9.28 1.94 -16.58
C LEU A 32 9.07 2.45 -15.15
N ARG A 33 9.76 1.86 -14.16
CA ARG A 33 9.77 2.34 -12.77
C ARG A 33 10.26 3.80 -12.73
N GLN A 34 11.38 4.10 -13.38
CA GLN A 34 11.93 5.46 -13.44
C GLN A 34 10.96 6.48 -14.09
N VAL A 35 10.33 6.13 -15.21
CA VAL A 35 9.40 7.04 -15.90
C VAL A 35 8.09 7.19 -15.12
N LEU A 36 7.58 6.13 -14.49
CA LEU A 36 6.35 6.19 -13.69
C LEU A 36 6.47 7.09 -12.46
N PHE A 37 7.67 7.22 -11.89
CA PHE A 37 7.91 8.01 -10.67
C PHE A 37 8.81 9.23 -10.92
N THR A 38 9.03 9.62 -12.19
CA THR A 38 9.91 10.76 -12.48
C THR A 38 9.33 12.06 -11.92
N PRO A 39 10.12 12.86 -11.19
CA PRO A 39 9.69 14.19 -10.76
C PRO A 39 9.72 15.21 -11.90
N ALA A 40 10.37 14.88 -13.03
CA ALA A 40 10.65 15.85 -14.08
C ALA A 40 9.40 16.40 -14.78
N THR A 41 8.48 15.51 -15.20
CA THR A 41 7.24 15.94 -15.86
C THR A 41 6.07 15.02 -15.56
N GLN A 42 4.92 15.62 -15.23
CA GLN A 42 3.65 14.89 -15.08
C GLN A 42 3.21 14.23 -16.39
N ALA A 43 3.43 14.90 -17.52
CA ALA A 43 3.08 14.39 -18.84
C ALA A 43 3.78 13.06 -19.18
N ALA A 44 5.06 12.90 -18.80
CA ALA A 44 5.77 11.63 -18.99
C ALA A 44 5.15 10.49 -18.16
N ARG A 45 4.78 10.77 -16.90
CA ARG A 45 4.09 9.79 -16.03
C ARG A 45 2.73 9.39 -16.61
N GLN A 46 1.95 10.35 -17.09
CA GLN A 46 0.65 10.09 -17.74
C GLN A 46 0.78 9.28 -19.04
N ALA A 47 1.79 9.59 -19.87
CA ALA A 47 2.07 8.84 -21.08
C ALA A 47 2.47 7.38 -20.76
N ALA A 48 3.33 7.19 -19.76
CA ALA A 48 3.70 5.85 -19.28
C ALA A 48 2.47 5.09 -18.74
N CYS A 49 1.61 5.74 -17.96
CA CYS A 49 0.38 5.12 -17.46
C CYS A 49 -0.57 4.72 -18.59
N THR A 50 -0.73 5.56 -19.61
CA THR A 50 -1.54 5.26 -20.80
C THR A 50 -1.02 4.03 -21.54
N ILE A 51 0.31 3.93 -21.73
CA ILE A 51 0.93 2.77 -22.39
C ILE A 51 0.71 1.51 -21.55
N VAL A 52 0.94 1.57 -20.24
CA VAL A 52 0.72 0.43 -19.34
C VAL A 52 -0.75 0.01 -19.35
N GLU A 53 -1.67 0.96 -19.33
CA GLU A 53 -3.11 0.66 -19.40
C GLU A 53 -3.45 -0.07 -20.69
N ALA A 54 -2.95 0.39 -21.85
CA ALA A 54 -3.17 -0.26 -23.14
C ALA A 54 -2.67 -1.71 -23.18
N LEU A 55 -1.58 -2.03 -22.46
CA LEU A 55 -1.08 -3.41 -22.35
C LEU A 55 -2.06 -4.32 -21.59
N THR A 56 -2.92 -3.76 -20.73
CA THR A 56 -3.90 -4.54 -19.96
C THR A 56 -5.18 -4.88 -20.73
N SER A 57 -5.38 -4.28 -21.92
CA SER A 57 -6.47 -4.64 -22.84
C SER A 57 -6.38 -6.09 -23.30
N ILE A 58 -5.19 -6.69 -23.23
CA ILE A 58 -4.96 -8.11 -23.49
C ILE A 58 -5.11 -8.86 -22.14
N PRO A 59 -6.16 -9.71 -21.96
CA PRO A 59 -6.43 -10.34 -20.67
C PRO A 59 -5.27 -11.17 -20.11
N SER A 60 -4.52 -11.84 -20.99
CA SER A 60 -3.35 -12.65 -20.62
C SER A 60 -2.18 -11.83 -20.06
N ARG A 61 -2.08 -10.54 -20.41
CA ARG A 61 -1.03 -9.64 -19.93
C ARG A 61 -1.42 -8.91 -18.65
N LYS A 62 -2.72 -8.74 -18.39
CA LYS A 62 -3.22 -7.98 -17.25
C LYS A 62 -2.71 -8.52 -15.91
N GLN A 63 -2.64 -9.85 -15.73
CA GLN A 63 -2.04 -10.46 -14.54
C GLN A 63 -0.60 -10.00 -14.33
N GLN A 64 0.23 -10.11 -15.37
CA GLN A 64 1.65 -9.79 -15.29
C GLN A 64 1.89 -8.29 -15.07
N VAL A 65 1.06 -7.43 -15.68
CA VAL A 65 1.09 -5.98 -15.45
C VAL A 65 0.71 -5.66 -14.01
N LEU A 66 -0.32 -6.30 -13.46
CA LEU A 66 -0.71 -6.10 -12.07
C LEU A 66 0.38 -6.56 -11.11
N ASP A 67 0.97 -7.76 -11.30
CA ASP A 67 2.09 -8.23 -10.47
C ASP A 67 3.28 -7.24 -10.53
N LEU A 68 3.58 -6.69 -11.71
CA LEU A 68 4.63 -5.67 -11.87
C LEU A 68 4.28 -4.37 -11.13
N LEU A 69 3.08 -3.83 -11.34
CA LEU A 69 2.66 -2.60 -10.66
C LEU A 69 2.62 -2.81 -9.15
N THR A 70 2.15 -3.95 -8.65
CA THR A 70 2.18 -4.28 -7.23
C THR A 70 3.62 -4.26 -6.68
N SER A 71 4.60 -4.71 -7.46
CA SER A 71 6.01 -4.68 -7.05
C SER A 71 6.59 -3.27 -6.89
N TYR A 72 5.92 -2.23 -7.40
CA TYR A 72 6.34 -0.83 -7.30
C TYR A 72 5.67 -0.06 -6.15
N LEU A 73 4.84 -0.70 -5.32
CA LEU A 73 4.18 0.00 -4.20
C LEU A 73 5.19 0.54 -3.17
N ASP A 74 6.41 0.00 -3.09
CA ASP A 74 7.46 0.52 -2.21
C ASP A 74 8.01 1.89 -2.66
N GLU A 75 7.83 2.26 -3.93
CA GLU A 75 8.25 3.56 -4.46
C GLU A 75 7.44 4.73 -3.92
N LEU A 76 6.25 4.47 -3.37
CA LEU A 76 5.37 5.50 -2.80
C LEU A 76 6.07 6.35 -1.74
N SER A 77 6.92 5.72 -0.94
CA SER A 77 7.67 6.38 0.13
C SER A 77 8.64 7.44 -0.41
N ILE A 78 9.28 7.16 -1.54
CA ILE A 78 10.31 8.02 -2.13
C ILE A 78 9.71 9.03 -3.10
N ALA A 79 8.74 8.59 -3.91
CA ALA A 79 8.15 9.41 -4.97
C ALA A 79 7.14 10.43 -4.45
N GLY A 80 6.52 10.20 -3.28
CA GLY A 80 5.50 11.08 -2.72
C GLY A 80 4.37 11.35 -3.73
N GLU A 81 3.99 12.62 -3.88
CA GLU A 81 2.91 13.03 -4.79
C GLU A 81 3.19 12.70 -6.26
N CYS A 82 4.44 12.50 -6.68
CA CYS A 82 4.76 12.07 -8.04
C CYS A 82 4.25 10.66 -8.35
N ALA A 83 3.84 9.87 -7.36
CA ALA A 83 3.22 8.57 -7.56
C ALA A 83 1.71 8.63 -7.90
N ALA A 84 1.10 9.82 -7.95
CA ALA A 84 -0.35 9.97 -8.11
C ALA A 84 -0.92 9.29 -9.37
N GLU A 85 -0.27 9.47 -10.53
CA GLU A 85 -0.71 8.85 -11.78
C GLU A 85 -0.62 7.31 -11.71
N TYR A 86 0.47 6.79 -11.14
CA TYR A 86 0.67 5.36 -10.94
C TYR A 86 -0.42 4.77 -10.03
N LEU A 87 -0.72 5.42 -8.90
CA LEU A 87 -1.77 4.97 -7.98
C LEU A 87 -3.14 4.98 -8.63
N ALA A 88 -3.47 6.04 -9.38
CA ALA A 88 -4.73 6.16 -10.09
C ALA A 88 -4.90 5.02 -11.12
N LEU A 89 -3.84 4.72 -11.88
CA LEU A 89 -3.83 3.59 -12.79
C LEU A 89 -4.00 2.26 -12.05
N TYR A 90 -3.22 2.02 -11.00
CA TYR A 90 -3.29 0.77 -10.23
C TYR A 90 -4.69 0.54 -9.66
N GLN A 91 -5.29 1.56 -9.02
CA GLN A 91 -6.65 1.52 -8.50
C GLN A 91 -7.69 1.28 -9.61
N LYS A 92 -7.54 1.93 -10.76
CA LYS A 92 -8.41 1.71 -11.94
C LYS A 92 -8.37 0.26 -12.41
N LEU A 93 -7.17 -0.34 -12.49
CA LEU A 93 -6.99 -1.71 -12.97
C LEU A 93 -7.56 -2.76 -12.01
N ILE A 94 -7.47 -2.52 -10.70
CA ILE A 94 -7.99 -3.40 -9.65
C ILE A 94 -9.44 -3.10 -9.25
N LYS A 95 -10.09 -2.09 -9.83
CA LYS A 95 -11.49 -1.75 -9.52
C LYS A 95 -12.43 -2.96 -9.59
N PRO A 96 -12.32 -3.87 -10.59
CA PRO A 96 -13.13 -5.09 -10.60
C PRO A 96 -12.71 -6.07 -9.48
N PRO A 97 -13.65 -6.63 -8.71
CA PRO A 97 -13.37 -7.41 -7.49
C PRO A 97 -12.51 -8.65 -7.74
N GLN A 98 -12.60 -9.29 -8.90
CA GLN A 98 -11.79 -10.45 -9.24
C GLN A 98 -10.28 -10.17 -9.22
N TRP A 99 -9.86 -8.94 -9.56
CA TRP A 99 -8.46 -8.54 -9.50
C TRP A 99 -8.00 -8.27 -8.07
N LYS A 100 -8.87 -7.71 -7.22
CA LYS A 100 -8.61 -7.60 -5.78
C LYS A 100 -8.43 -8.99 -5.15
N VAL A 101 -9.31 -9.94 -5.47
CA VAL A 101 -9.22 -11.32 -4.96
C VAL A 101 -7.95 -12.02 -5.45
N TYR A 102 -7.61 -11.88 -6.74
CA TYR A 102 -6.35 -12.40 -7.29
C TYR A 102 -5.14 -11.88 -6.52
N LEU A 103 -5.01 -10.56 -6.38
CA LEU A 103 -3.85 -9.96 -5.68
C LEU A 103 -3.83 -10.29 -4.19
N ALA A 104 -5.00 -10.42 -3.55
CA ALA A 104 -5.11 -10.86 -2.17
C ALA A 104 -4.56 -12.29 -2.00
N ALA A 105 -4.90 -13.22 -2.89
CA ALA A 105 -4.36 -14.57 -2.91
C ALA A 105 -2.84 -14.59 -3.16
N ARG A 106 -2.32 -13.62 -3.92
CA ARG A 106 -0.87 -13.41 -4.16
C ARG A 106 -0.14 -12.74 -2.99
N GLY A 107 -0.86 -12.32 -1.94
CA GLY A 107 -0.27 -11.79 -0.70
C GLY A 107 -0.12 -10.27 -0.65
N VAL A 108 -0.88 -9.52 -1.46
CA VAL A 108 -0.78 -8.04 -1.48
C VAL A 108 -1.20 -7.38 -0.15
N LEU A 109 -2.19 -7.92 0.56
CA LEU A 109 -2.67 -7.32 1.81
C LEU A 109 -1.59 -7.29 2.92
N PRO A 110 -0.91 -8.42 3.25
CA PRO A 110 0.23 -8.39 4.15
C PRO A 110 1.36 -7.47 3.67
N TYR A 111 1.58 -7.38 2.35
CA TYR A 111 2.60 -6.50 1.79
C TYR A 111 2.27 -5.03 2.01
N ILE A 112 1.05 -4.58 1.72
CA ILE A 112 0.57 -3.22 1.99
C ILE A 112 0.64 -2.92 3.49
N GLY A 113 0.18 -3.83 4.35
CA GLY A 113 0.25 -3.65 5.81
C GLY A 113 1.69 -3.46 6.33
N ASN A 114 2.66 -4.15 5.73
CA ASN A 114 4.07 -3.96 6.04
C ASN A 114 4.60 -2.59 5.57
N LEU A 115 4.16 -2.10 4.41
CA LEU A 115 4.52 -0.76 3.93
C LEU A 115 3.93 0.32 4.84
N ILE A 116 2.65 0.21 5.23
CA ILE A 116 2.02 1.10 6.22
C ILE A 116 2.82 1.12 7.52
N THR A 117 3.19 -0.06 8.04
CA THR A 117 3.98 -0.15 9.28
C THR A 117 5.35 0.53 9.16
N LYS A 118 6.00 0.44 7.99
CA LYS A 118 7.27 1.14 7.73
C LYS A 118 7.08 2.66 7.70
N GLU A 119 6.05 3.15 7.03
CA GLU A 119 5.77 4.60 6.98
C GLU A 119 5.48 5.16 8.37
N ILE A 120 4.72 4.45 9.20
CA ILE A 120 4.46 4.85 10.59
C ILE A 120 5.76 4.86 11.42
N ALA A 121 6.63 3.86 11.25
CA ALA A 121 7.91 3.83 11.93
C ALA A 121 8.81 5.00 11.52
N ASN A 122 8.80 5.39 10.24
CA ASN A 122 9.54 6.56 9.75
C ASN A 122 8.99 7.85 10.36
N LEU A 123 7.66 8.00 10.45
CA LEU A 123 7.03 9.15 11.10
C LEU A 123 7.41 9.28 12.57
N LEU A 124 7.40 8.18 13.32
CA LEU A 124 7.80 8.16 14.72
C LEU A 124 9.28 8.52 14.89
N ALA A 125 10.16 8.07 13.98
CA ALA A 125 11.56 8.46 14.01
C ALA A 125 11.75 9.96 13.71
N LEU A 126 10.98 10.52 12.79
CA LEU A 126 11.00 11.96 12.49
C LEU A 126 10.45 12.82 13.64
N GLU A 127 9.43 12.31 14.35
CA GLU A 127 8.88 12.94 15.56
C GLU A 127 9.94 13.13 16.64
N GLU A 128 10.85 12.16 16.81
CA GLU A 128 11.95 12.24 17.78
C GLU A 128 13.12 13.11 17.28
N ALA A 129 13.35 13.14 15.96
CA ALA A 129 14.56 13.72 15.37
C ALA A 129 14.40 15.17 14.88
N THR A 130 13.18 15.66 14.67
CA THR A 130 12.95 16.94 14.00
C THR A 130 11.86 17.76 14.69
N LEU A 131 12.01 19.09 14.64
CA LEU A 131 11.00 20.07 15.09
C LEU A 131 10.28 20.75 13.92
N SER A 132 10.53 20.29 12.68
CA SER A 132 9.94 20.80 11.45
C SER A 132 8.96 19.80 10.87
N THR A 133 7.92 20.30 10.23
CA THR A 133 6.88 19.50 9.61
C THR A 133 6.85 19.79 8.11
N ASP A 134 6.94 18.74 7.30
CA ASP A 134 6.66 18.81 5.86
C ASP A 134 5.17 18.54 5.64
N LEU A 135 4.47 19.43 4.92
CA LEU A 135 3.03 19.30 4.67
C LEU A 135 2.68 18.08 3.79
N GLN A 136 3.63 17.59 2.99
CA GLN A 136 3.45 16.39 2.17
C GLN A 136 3.77 15.10 2.94
N GLN A 137 4.29 15.23 4.17
CA GLN A 137 4.58 14.10 5.04
C GLN A 137 3.29 13.33 5.34
N GLY A 138 3.33 12.02 5.12
CA GLY A 138 2.18 11.13 5.25
C GLY A 138 1.47 10.80 3.93
N TYR A 139 1.88 11.34 2.78
CA TYR A 139 1.28 11.00 1.48
C TYR A 139 1.30 9.49 1.18
N ALA A 140 2.47 8.86 1.31
CA ALA A 140 2.63 7.42 1.07
C ALA A 140 1.74 6.60 2.02
N LEU A 141 1.75 6.96 3.31
CA LEU A 141 0.94 6.33 4.33
C LEU A 141 -0.57 6.42 4.02
N LYS A 142 -1.07 7.62 3.70
CA LYS A 142 -2.47 7.84 3.34
C LYS A 142 -2.86 7.00 2.12
N SER A 143 -2.01 7.03 1.09
CA SER A 143 -2.23 6.32 -0.16
C SER A 143 -2.30 4.80 0.03
N LEU A 144 -1.36 4.23 0.80
CA LEU A 144 -1.33 2.82 1.14
C LEU A 144 -2.53 2.41 2.01
N THR A 145 -2.93 3.27 2.93
CA THR A 145 -4.11 3.05 3.79
C THR A 145 -5.40 3.05 2.98
N GLY A 146 -5.56 3.99 2.05
CA GLY A 146 -6.69 4.00 1.12
C GLY A 146 -6.71 2.79 0.19
N LEU A 147 -5.54 2.37 -0.28
CA LEU A 147 -5.43 1.14 -1.05
C LEU A 147 -5.87 -0.07 -0.22
N LEU A 148 -5.38 -0.23 1.01
CA LEU A 148 -5.78 -1.31 1.92
C LEU A 148 -7.29 -1.29 2.17
N SER A 149 -7.86 -0.10 2.42
CA SER A 149 -9.30 0.11 2.60
C SER A 149 -10.08 -0.44 1.41
N SER A 150 -9.67 -0.09 0.20
CA SER A 150 -10.32 -0.58 -1.02
C SER A 150 -10.29 -2.12 -1.14
N PHE A 151 -9.28 -2.81 -0.62
CA PHE A 151 -9.25 -4.27 -0.62
C PHE A 151 -10.25 -4.88 0.35
N VAL A 152 -10.45 -4.27 1.52
CA VAL A 152 -11.38 -4.78 2.55
C VAL A 152 -12.84 -4.42 2.28
N GLU A 153 -13.14 -3.54 1.33
CA GLU A 153 -14.50 -3.39 0.79
C GLU A 153 -15.03 -4.70 0.16
N VAL A 154 -14.14 -5.60 -0.27
CA VAL A 154 -14.54 -6.91 -0.81
C VAL A 154 -14.74 -7.89 0.34
N GLU A 155 -16.00 -8.28 0.58
CA GLU A 155 -16.41 -9.06 1.75
C GLU A 155 -15.64 -10.38 1.94
N SER A 156 -15.31 -11.08 0.86
CA SER A 156 -14.51 -12.31 0.91
C SER A 156 -13.07 -12.07 1.38
N ILE A 157 -12.47 -10.96 0.96
CA ILE A 157 -11.13 -10.53 1.39
C ILE A 157 -11.18 -10.08 2.85
N LYS A 158 -12.16 -9.24 3.21
CA LYS A 158 -12.37 -8.77 4.59
C LYS A 158 -12.44 -9.95 5.56
N ARG A 159 -13.32 -10.92 5.29
CA ARG A 159 -13.49 -12.12 6.13
C ARG A 159 -12.20 -12.92 6.27
N HIS A 160 -11.46 -13.14 5.18
CA HIS A 160 -10.24 -13.93 5.20
C HIS A 160 -9.10 -13.24 5.98
N PHE A 161 -8.98 -11.91 5.89
CA PHE A 161 -7.86 -11.17 6.45
C PHE A 161 -8.16 -10.45 7.77
N LYS A 162 -9.42 -10.40 8.23
CA LYS A 162 -9.88 -9.69 9.43
C LYS A 162 -8.96 -9.88 10.64
N SER A 163 -8.72 -11.12 11.08
CA SER A 163 -7.92 -11.39 12.29
C SER A 163 -6.48 -10.86 12.20
N ARG A 164 -5.91 -10.82 10.99
CA ARG A 164 -4.55 -10.34 10.73
C ARG A 164 -4.49 -8.82 10.58
N LEU A 165 -5.52 -8.21 10.00
CA LEU A 165 -5.56 -6.77 9.77
C LEU A 165 -5.94 -5.99 11.02
N VAL A 166 -6.88 -6.46 11.85
CA VAL A 166 -7.33 -5.72 13.05
C VAL A 166 -6.16 -5.29 13.92
N GLY A 167 -5.20 -6.18 14.21
CA GLY A 167 -4.02 -5.83 15.00
C GLY A 167 -3.11 -4.80 14.31
N THR A 168 -2.94 -4.91 13.00
CA THR A 168 -2.11 -3.99 12.20
C THR A 168 -2.73 -2.59 12.15
N VAL A 169 -4.04 -2.52 11.87
CA VAL A 169 -4.80 -1.27 11.76
C VAL A 169 -4.92 -0.58 13.13
N LEU A 170 -5.17 -1.34 14.20
CA LEU A 170 -5.24 -0.81 15.57
C LEU A 170 -3.89 -0.24 16.01
N ASN A 171 -2.81 -0.99 15.79
CA ASN A 171 -1.48 -0.50 16.12
C ASN A 171 -1.14 0.76 15.31
N GLY A 172 -1.49 0.79 14.02
CA GLY A 172 -1.30 1.97 13.19
C GLY A 172 -2.03 3.19 13.73
N TYR A 173 -3.33 3.08 14.01
CA TYR A 173 -4.15 4.14 14.59
C TYR A 173 -3.55 4.68 15.90
N LEU A 174 -3.18 3.79 16.83
CA LEU A 174 -2.61 4.17 18.12
C LEU A 174 -1.23 4.84 17.99
N CYS A 175 -0.41 4.43 17.02
CA CYS A 175 0.87 5.08 16.75
C CYS A 175 0.67 6.50 16.20
N LEU A 176 -0.25 6.70 15.25
CA LEU A 176 -0.52 8.02 14.69
C LEU A 176 -1.08 8.99 15.73
N ARG A 177 -1.88 8.52 16.68
CA ARG A 177 -2.42 9.34 17.77
C ARG A 177 -1.35 9.93 18.70
N LYS A 178 -0.13 9.37 18.71
CA LYS A 178 0.99 9.86 19.52
C LYS A 178 1.74 11.02 18.88
N LEU A 179 1.57 11.25 17.57
CA LEU A 179 2.31 12.28 16.85
C LEU A 179 1.80 13.68 17.25
N VAL A 180 2.74 14.59 17.47
CA VAL A 180 2.47 16.00 17.79
C VAL A 180 3.10 16.89 16.72
N VAL A 181 4.41 16.76 16.47
CA VAL A 181 5.16 17.59 15.52
C VAL A 181 4.83 17.18 14.09
N GLN A 182 4.82 15.89 13.79
CA GLN A 182 4.58 15.38 12.44
C GLN A 182 3.10 15.38 12.07
N ARG A 183 2.21 15.88 12.93
CA ARG A 183 0.75 15.81 12.73
C ARG A 183 0.27 16.73 11.59
N THR A 184 0.36 16.22 10.37
CA THR A 184 -0.18 16.87 9.17
C THR A 184 -1.63 16.49 8.91
N LYS A 185 -2.30 17.25 8.03
CA LYS A 185 -3.64 16.92 7.53
C LYS A 185 -3.72 15.49 6.94
N LEU A 186 -2.68 15.06 6.21
CA LEU A 186 -2.64 13.71 5.62
C LEU A 186 -2.58 12.63 6.71
N ILE A 187 -1.90 12.90 7.83
CA ILE A 187 -1.85 11.97 8.97
C ILE A 187 -3.19 11.91 9.69
N ASP A 188 -3.84 13.06 9.93
CA ASP A 188 -5.18 13.08 10.52
C ASP A 188 -6.18 12.29 9.66
N GLU A 189 -6.21 12.54 8.34
CA GLU A 189 -7.06 11.78 7.42
C GLU A 189 -6.74 10.27 7.41
N THR A 190 -5.44 9.90 7.50
CA THR A 190 -5.06 8.49 7.61
C THR A 190 -5.56 7.88 8.92
N GLN A 191 -5.45 8.61 10.03
CA GLN A 191 -5.93 8.15 11.33
C GLN A 191 -7.44 7.87 11.29
N ASP A 192 -8.22 8.77 10.70
CA ASP A 192 -9.66 8.59 10.51
C ASP A 192 -9.99 7.35 9.67
N MET A 193 -9.26 7.15 8.55
CA MET A 193 -9.44 5.96 7.70
C MET A 193 -9.12 4.65 8.43
N LEU A 194 -8.10 4.64 9.29
CA LEU A 194 -7.77 3.46 10.10
C LEU A 194 -8.85 3.20 11.16
N LEU A 195 -9.40 4.25 11.77
CA LEU A 195 -10.49 4.14 12.74
C LEU A 195 -11.76 3.59 12.07
N GLU A 196 -12.17 4.14 10.94
CA GLU A 196 -13.32 3.66 10.17
C GLU A 196 -13.15 2.18 9.78
N MET A 197 -11.95 1.79 9.33
CA MET A 197 -11.65 0.39 8.99
C MET A 197 -11.71 -0.53 10.21
N LEU A 198 -11.28 -0.08 11.39
CA LEU A 198 -11.42 -0.84 12.64
C LEU A 198 -12.87 -1.02 13.03
N GLU A 199 -13.66 0.05 12.94
CA GLU A 199 -15.08 0.02 13.23
C GLU A 199 -15.80 -0.96 12.29
N ASP A 200 -15.61 -0.88 10.97
CA ASP A 200 -16.22 -1.83 10.02
C ASP A 200 -15.82 -3.29 10.32
N MET A 201 -14.54 -3.55 10.61
CA MET A 201 -14.08 -4.91 10.91
C MET A 201 -14.62 -5.45 12.24
N THR A 202 -14.89 -4.60 13.24
CA THR A 202 -15.28 -5.03 14.60
C THR A 202 -16.79 -4.96 14.85
N THR A 203 -17.51 -4.08 14.17
CA THR A 203 -18.97 -3.89 14.35
C THR A 203 -19.83 -4.93 13.63
N GLY A 204 -19.28 -5.67 12.67
CA GLY A 204 -19.95 -6.79 11.98
C GLY A 204 -20.29 -8.03 12.83
N ILE A 205 -20.34 -7.91 14.17
CA ILE A 205 -20.91 -8.92 15.09
C ILE A 205 -22.38 -8.63 15.41
N LYS A 206 -22.91 -7.44 15.09
CA LYS A 206 -24.32 -7.13 15.32
C LYS A 206 -25.15 -7.41 14.07
N LEU A 207 -26.14 -8.29 14.22
CA LEU A 207 -27.19 -8.67 13.27
C LEU A 207 -26.92 -9.89 12.36
N VAL A 208 -26.70 -11.05 12.97
CA VAL A 208 -27.32 -12.29 12.46
C VAL A 208 -28.34 -12.73 13.51
N ASN A 209 -29.60 -12.70 13.10
CA ASN A 209 -30.78 -13.14 13.84
C ASN A 209 -30.55 -14.46 14.60
N ILE A 210 -30.87 -14.46 15.90
CA ILE A 210 -31.67 -15.48 16.59
C ILE A 210 -32.59 -14.75 17.55
#